data_AF-A0A935JUN9-F1
#
_entry.id   AF-A0A935JUN9-F1
#
_cell.length_a   1.000
_cell.length_b   1.000
_cell.length_c   1.000
_cell.angle_alpha   90.00
_cell.angle_beta   90.00
_cell.angle_gamma   90.00
#
_symmetry.space_group_name_H-M   'P 1'
#
loop_
_entity.id
_entity.type
_entity.pdbx_description
1 polymer ?
#
loop_
_entity_poly.entity_id
_entity_poly.type
_entity_poly.pdbx_seq_one_letter_code
_entity_poly.pdbx_strand_id
1 'polypeptide(L)'
;MPDKFYSIPDFVTDSQANEIVKLLPKVRKHGKARNQVIRYGSIKPYPSGFLKKEIPDVFKKLNIPFEYDSVTINEYMPGQMLDWHIDKPESGNRIIILSLLSDCDILFRNKKESLNILNFEMLKNTLSIFSDSLRWDYEYKVIANEYRVSIVFRNSKETIKR
;
A
#
# COMPACT_ATOMS: atom_id res chain seq x y z
N MET A 1 2.27 -10.89 -21.43
CA MET A 1 2.14 -11.53 -20.11
C MET A 1 1.15 -10.70 -19.33
N PRO A 2 0.03 -11.28 -18.87
CA PRO A 2 -0.98 -10.51 -18.16
C PRO A 2 -0.37 -9.99 -16.87
N ASP A 3 -0.62 -8.72 -16.55
CA ASP A 3 -0.73 -8.23 -15.19
C ASP A 3 0.34 -8.73 -14.19
N LYS A 4 1.46 -8.00 -14.07
CA LYS A 4 2.51 -8.31 -13.10
C LYS A 4 2.05 -7.96 -11.69
N PHE A 5 1.34 -8.87 -11.04
CA PHE A 5 1.23 -8.94 -9.59
C PHE A 5 2.14 -10.06 -9.09
N TYR A 6 3.05 -9.74 -8.15
CA TYR A 6 3.85 -10.75 -7.48
C TYR A 6 4.18 -10.31 -6.07
N SER A 7 4.56 -11.28 -5.24
CA SER A 7 4.82 -11.04 -3.83
C SER A 7 6.11 -11.73 -3.36
N ILE A 8 6.80 -11.09 -2.42
CA ILE A 8 7.96 -11.63 -1.71
C ILE A 8 7.49 -12.04 -0.30
N PRO A 9 7.31 -13.35 -0.01
CA PRO A 9 6.88 -13.82 1.30
C PRO A 9 7.95 -13.62 2.36
N ASP A 10 7.51 -13.61 3.62
CA ASP A 10 8.38 -13.48 4.81
C ASP A 10 9.37 -12.32 4.72
N PHE A 11 8.95 -11.22 4.08
CA PHE A 11 9.79 -10.05 3.82
C PHE A 11 10.16 -9.31 5.11
N VAL A 12 9.30 -9.38 6.13
CA VAL A 12 9.57 -8.87 7.47
C VAL A 12 9.20 -9.89 8.54
N THR A 13 9.83 -9.78 9.70
CA THR A 13 9.43 -10.50 10.91
C THR A 13 8.30 -9.77 11.64
N ASP A 14 7.58 -10.50 12.50
CA ASP A 14 6.58 -9.89 13.38
C ASP A 14 7.17 -8.82 14.31
N SER A 15 8.45 -8.95 14.69
CA SER A 15 9.14 -7.94 15.49
C SER A 15 9.28 -6.62 14.73
N GLN A 16 9.75 -6.67 13.48
CA GLN A 16 9.84 -5.49 12.61
C GLN A 16 8.45 -4.91 12.31
N ALA A 17 7.45 -5.75 12.07
CA ALA A 17 6.07 -5.31 11.87
C ALA A 17 5.57 -4.50 13.09
N ASN A 18 5.80 -5.01 14.31
CA ASN A 18 5.42 -4.34 15.55
C ASN A 18 6.18 -3.03 15.77
N GLU A 19 7.46 -2.93 15.37
CA GLU A 19 8.20 -1.66 15.43
C GLU A 19 7.57 -0.58 14.54
N ILE A 20 7.11 -0.93 13.35
CA ILE A 20 6.42 0.00 12.45
C ILE A 20 5.07 0.43 13.04
N VAL A 21 4.32 -0.51 13.62
CA VAL A 21 3.00 -0.25 14.24
C VAL A 21 3.11 0.73 15.41
N LYS A 22 4.24 0.74 16.15
CA LYS A 22 4.49 1.73 17.22
C LYS A 22 4.52 3.18 16.72
N LEU A 23 4.68 3.42 15.42
CA LEU A 23 4.60 4.77 14.84
C LEU A 23 3.17 5.30 14.73
N LEU A 24 2.16 4.42 14.82
CA LEU A 24 0.76 4.81 14.73
C LEU A 24 0.27 5.34 16.09
N PRO A 25 -0.40 6.50 16.13
CA PRO A 25 -1.07 6.94 17.34
C PRO A 25 -2.28 6.04 17.61
N LYS A 26 -2.59 5.82 18.88
CA LYS A 26 -3.74 5.00 19.30
C LYS A 26 -5.04 5.77 19.09
N VAL A 27 -5.62 5.66 17.90
CA VAL A 27 -6.88 6.31 17.51
C VAL A 27 -7.80 5.26 16.90
N ARG A 28 -9.10 5.34 17.16
CA ARG A 28 -10.11 4.51 16.49
C ARG A 28 -11.20 5.39 15.92
N LYS A 29 -11.44 5.27 14.62
CA LYS A 29 -12.49 5.95 13.86
C LYS A 29 -13.53 4.92 13.43
N HIS A 30 -14.79 5.34 13.45
CA HIS A 30 -15.90 4.55 12.95
C HIS A 30 -16.14 4.83 11.46
N GLY A 31 -16.73 3.87 10.76
CA GLY A 31 -17.08 3.97 9.34
C GLY A 31 -16.34 2.97 8.46
N LYS A 32 -16.62 3.01 7.16
CA LYS A 32 -16.09 2.07 6.16
C LYS A 32 -14.70 2.44 5.64
N ALA A 33 -14.29 3.69 5.74
CA ALA A 33 -12.97 4.12 5.28
C ALA A 33 -11.87 3.67 6.26
N ARG A 34 -10.62 3.66 5.79
CA ARG A 34 -9.41 3.48 6.61
C ARG A 34 -9.46 4.25 7.93
N ASN A 35 -8.97 3.63 9.00
CA ASN A 35 -8.85 4.21 10.32
C ASN A 35 -7.91 5.43 10.28
N GLN A 36 -6.70 5.21 9.78
CA GLN A 36 -5.66 6.22 9.70
C GLN A 36 -4.84 6.09 8.43
N VAL A 37 -4.34 7.24 7.98
CA VAL A 37 -3.38 7.32 6.89
C VAL A 37 -2.31 8.32 7.29
N ILE A 38 -1.07 7.85 7.42
CA ILE A 38 0.10 8.66 7.80
C ILE A 38 1.11 8.61 6.67
N ARG A 39 1.66 9.76 6.28
CA ARG A 39 2.60 9.86 5.17
C ARG A 39 3.92 10.51 5.58
N TYR A 40 5.01 9.94 5.09
CA TYR A 40 6.39 10.42 5.25
C TYR A 40 7.05 10.61 3.88
N GLY A 41 8.10 11.43 3.82
CA GLY A 41 8.89 11.62 2.60
C GLY A 41 8.35 12.73 1.71
N SER A 42 8.11 12.41 0.45
CA SER A 42 7.57 13.32 -0.56
C SER A 42 6.09 13.61 -0.29
N ILE A 43 5.72 14.88 -0.47
CA ILE A 43 4.32 15.36 -0.44
C ILE A 43 3.55 14.87 -1.67
N LYS A 44 4.26 14.52 -2.75
CA LYS A 44 3.68 13.82 -3.90
C LYS A 44 3.65 12.31 -3.58
N PRO A 45 2.60 11.58 -3.99
CA PRO A 45 1.44 12.01 -4.77
C PRO A 45 0.31 12.69 -3.97
N TYR A 46 0.32 12.55 -2.64
CA TYR A 46 -0.82 12.91 -1.79
C TYR A 46 -0.39 13.84 -0.64
N PRO A 47 -0.82 15.13 -0.65
CA PRO A 47 -0.44 16.08 0.38
C PRO A 47 -1.21 15.90 1.70
N SER A 48 -2.39 15.28 1.67
CA SER A 48 -3.18 15.03 2.88
C SER A 48 -2.53 13.96 3.76
N GLY A 49 -2.75 14.01 5.07
CA GLY A 49 -2.16 13.04 6.01
C GLY A 49 -0.63 13.02 6.04
N PHE A 50 0.02 14.05 5.49
CA PHE A 50 1.44 14.26 5.56
C PHE A 50 1.87 14.60 6.99
N LEU A 51 2.83 13.85 7.51
CA LEU A 51 3.36 14.05 8.85
C LEU A 51 4.72 14.76 8.82
N LYS A 52 5.70 14.19 8.12
CA LYS A 52 7.08 14.71 8.08
C LYS A 52 7.77 14.41 6.74
N LYS A 53 8.71 15.28 6.35
CA LYS A 53 9.54 15.10 5.13
C LYS A 53 10.55 13.96 5.27
N GLU A 54 10.97 13.67 6.49
CA GLU A 54 11.93 12.61 6.76
C GLU A 54 11.22 11.26 6.85
N ILE A 55 11.77 10.26 6.16
CA ILE A 55 11.31 8.87 6.26
C ILE A 55 11.99 8.24 7.49
N PRO A 56 11.21 7.70 8.45
CA PRO A 56 11.75 7.04 9.64
C PRO A 56 12.73 5.90 9.32
N ASP A 57 13.77 5.76 10.13
CA ASP A 57 14.84 4.76 9.92
C ASP A 57 14.35 3.31 9.92
N VAL A 58 13.23 3.01 10.58
CA VAL A 58 12.62 1.67 10.55
C VAL A 58 12.35 1.22 9.11
N PHE A 59 11.95 2.14 8.22
CA PHE A 59 11.70 1.82 6.81
C PHE A 59 12.99 1.68 6.00
N LYS A 60 14.03 2.46 6.34
CA LYS A 60 15.34 2.36 5.68
C LYS A 60 15.99 0.99 5.93
N LYS A 61 15.74 0.39 7.09
CA LYS A 61 16.25 -0.94 7.47
C LYS A 61 15.56 -2.11 6.76
N LEU A 62 14.43 -1.90 6.08
CA LEU A 62 13.67 -2.98 5.44
C LEU A 62 14.26 -3.46 4.11
N ASN A 63 15.33 -2.83 3.61
CA ASN A 63 15.98 -3.20 2.34
C ASN A 63 14.99 -3.38 1.17
N ILE A 64 14.05 -2.43 1.03
CA ILE A 64 13.09 -2.43 -0.08
C ILE A 64 13.88 -2.46 -1.40
N PRO A 65 13.63 -3.43 -2.31
CA PRO A 65 14.47 -3.63 -3.51
C PRO A 65 14.20 -2.60 -4.62
N PHE A 66 13.60 -1.45 -4.27
CA PHE A 66 13.21 -0.39 -5.18
C PHE A 66 13.48 0.96 -4.53
N GLU A 67 13.83 1.95 -5.35
CA GLU A 67 13.88 3.32 -4.88
C GLU A 67 12.49 3.84 -4.54
N TYR A 68 12.39 4.59 -3.44
CA TYR A 68 11.17 5.25 -3.01
C TYR A 68 11.52 6.58 -2.35
N ASP A 69 10.61 7.53 -2.48
CA ASP A 69 10.71 8.83 -1.82
C ASP A 69 9.46 9.17 -1.01
N SER A 70 8.41 8.34 -1.07
CA SER A 70 7.16 8.51 -0.34
C SER A 70 6.75 7.20 0.32
N VAL A 71 6.40 7.28 1.61
CA VAL A 71 5.96 6.13 2.42
C VAL A 71 4.60 6.47 3.03
N THR A 72 3.60 5.61 2.84
CA THR A 72 2.27 5.75 3.43
C THR A 72 1.93 4.56 4.31
N ILE A 73 1.65 4.80 5.59
CA ILE A 73 1.06 3.82 6.50
C ILE A 73 -0.46 3.93 6.40
N ASN A 74 -1.14 2.83 6.11
CA ASN A 74 -2.59 2.71 6.17
C ASN A 74 -2.95 1.76 7.31
N GLU A 75 -3.86 2.19 8.18
CA GLU A 75 -4.40 1.37 9.25
C GLU A 75 -5.89 1.11 9.01
N TYR A 76 -6.32 -0.11 9.26
CA TYR A 76 -7.68 -0.58 9.05
C TYR A 76 -8.17 -1.33 10.29
N MET A 77 -9.37 -0.98 10.73
CA MET A 77 -10.17 -1.82 11.63
C MET A 77 -10.95 -2.87 10.82
N PRO A 78 -11.40 -3.98 11.44
CA PRO A 78 -12.26 -4.95 10.78
C PRO A 78 -13.46 -4.30 10.06
N GLY A 79 -13.65 -4.66 8.79
CA GLY A 79 -14.70 -4.13 7.91
C GLY A 79 -14.35 -2.82 7.19
N GLN A 80 -13.19 -2.21 7.48
CA GLN A 80 -12.74 -1.02 6.77
C GLN A 80 -12.07 -1.37 5.45
N MET A 81 -12.14 -0.42 4.51
CA MET A 81 -11.64 -0.59 3.16
C MET A 81 -10.95 0.64 2.61
N LEU A 82 -10.14 0.39 1.60
CA LEU A 82 -9.70 1.37 0.62
C LEU A 82 -10.52 1.12 -0.64
N ASP A 83 -11.40 2.05 -0.97
CA ASP A 83 -12.33 1.89 -2.09
C ASP A 83 -11.64 1.94 -3.46
N TRP A 84 -12.36 1.57 -4.51
CA TRP A 84 -11.86 1.52 -5.89
C TRP A 84 -11.20 2.81 -6.31
N HIS A 85 -9.93 2.73 -6.71
CA HIS A 85 -9.18 3.86 -7.25
C HIS A 85 -7.96 3.39 -8.04
N ILE A 86 -7.42 4.28 -8.85
CA ILE A 86 -6.07 4.16 -9.42
C ILE A 86 -5.17 5.14 -8.68
N ASP A 87 -3.97 4.69 -8.30
CA ASP A 87 -2.95 5.56 -7.74
C ASP A 87 -2.60 6.69 -8.72
N LYS A 88 -2.38 7.90 -8.20
CA LYS A 88 -2.01 9.05 -9.04
C LYS A 88 -0.73 8.78 -9.83
N PRO A 89 -0.53 9.36 -11.03
CA PRO A 89 0.66 9.11 -11.83
C PRO A 89 1.98 9.32 -11.08
N GLU A 90 2.05 10.30 -10.18
CA GLU A 90 3.22 10.61 -9.36
C GLU A 90 3.54 9.54 -8.30
N SER A 91 2.78 8.45 -8.22
CA SER A 91 3.16 7.27 -7.43
C SER A 91 4.29 6.46 -8.07
N GLY A 92 4.62 6.71 -9.34
CA GLY A 92 5.59 5.92 -10.11
C GLY A 92 4.94 4.80 -10.93
N ASN A 93 5.78 3.98 -11.58
CA ASN A 93 5.38 2.89 -12.48
C ASN A 93 4.98 1.60 -11.76
N ARG A 94 5.27 1.52 -10.46
CA ARG A 94 4.94 0.36 -9.62
C ARG A 94 4.40 0.83 -8.28
N ILE A 95 3.46 0.07 -7.73
CA ILE A 95 3.02 0.23 -6.35
C ILE A 95 3.57 -0.94 -5.55
N ILE A 96 4.24 -0.64 -4.46
CA ILE A 96 4.85 -1.62 -3.57
C ILE A 96 4.13 -1.53 -2.23
N ILE A 97 3.57 -2.65 -1.77
CA ILE A 97 2.75 -2.72 -0.56
C ILE A 97 3.31 -3.79 0.36
N LEU A 98 3.73 -3.39 1.56
CA LEU A 98 4.05 -4.31 2.65
C LEU A 98 2.80 -4.51 3.51
N SER A 99 2.30 -5.74 3.58
CA SER A 99 1.19 -6.14 4.46
C SER A 99 1.72 -6.50 5.84
N LEU A 100 1.08 -6.01 6.90
CA LEU A 100 1.45 -6.28 8.30
C LEU A 100 0.21 -6.74 9.09
N LEU A 101 0.45 -7.53 10.15
CA LEU A 101 -0.50 -8.00 11.17
C LEU A 101 -1.56 -9.00 10.70
N SER A 102 -2.17 -8.82 9.53
CA SER A 102 -3.16 -9.73 8.99
C SER A 102 -3.09 -9.83 7.47
N ASP A 103 -3.65 -10.92 6.97
CA ASP A 103 -3.86 -11.14 5.54
C ASP A 103 -4.99 -10.23 5.03
N CYS A 104 -5.05 -9.99 3.72
CA CYS A 104 -6.21 -9.40 3.08
C CYS A 104 -6.29 -9.72 1.60
N ASP A 105 -7.47 -9.48 1.03
CA ASP A 105 -7.67 -9.47 -0.41
C ASP A 105 -7.42 -8.08 -1.01
N ILE A 106 -6.74 -8.05 -2.15
CA ILE A 106 -6.72 -6.94 -3.08
C ILE A 106 -7.48 -7.32 -4.34
N LEU A 107 -8.51 -6.53 -4.63
CA LEU A 107 -9.37 -6.71 -5.79
C LEU A 107 -8.94 -5.72 -6.86
N PHE A 108 -8.86 -6.16 -8.11
CA PHE A 108 -8.64 -5.31 -9.26
C PHE A 108 -9.81 -5.42 -10.23
N ARG A 109 -10.21 -4.30 -10.82
CA ARG A 109 -11.17 -4.29 -11.94
C ARG A 109 -10.66 -3.37 -13.03
N ASN A 110 -10.81 -3.78 -14.29
CA ASN A 110 -10.44 -2.93 -15.40
C ASN A 110 -11.37 -1.71 -15.43
N LYS A 111 -10.82 -0.51 -15.60
CA LYS A 111 -11.63 0.72 -15.61
C LYS A 111 -12.64 0.76 -16.76
N LYS A 112 -12.32 0.14 -17.89
CA LYS A 112 -13.18 0.06 -19.09
C LYS A 112 -14.14 -1.13 -19.03
N GLU A 113 -13.75 -2.22 -18.37
CA GLU A 113 -14.48 -3.49 -18.30
C GLU A 113 -14.68 -3.92 -16.84
N SER A 114 -15.53 -3.19 -16.11
CA SER A 114 -15.64 -3.28 -14.65
C SER A 114 -16.32 -4.54 -14.11
N LEU A 115 -16.83 -5.42 -14.98
CA LEU A 115 -17.53 -6.66 -14.60
C LEU A 115 -16.57 -7.78 -14.18
N ASN A 116 -15.33 -7.76 -14.67
CA ASN A 116 -14.32 -8.76 -14.32
C ASN A 116 -13.49 -8.27 -13.14
N ILE A 117 -13.60 -8.96 -12.00
CA ILE A 117 -12.81 -8.70 -10.81
C ILE A 117 -11.71 -9.77 -10.70
N LEU A 118 -10.46 -9.33 -10.73
CA LEU A 118 -9.33 -10.15 -10.34
C LEU A 118 -9.17 -10.05 -8.82
N ASN A 119 -8.96 -11.17 -8.14
CA ASN A 119 -8.71 -11.20 -6.71
C ASN A 119 -7.32 -11.80 -6.45
N PHE A 120 -6.50 -11.10 -5.68
CA PHE A 120 -5.22 -11.60 -5.21
C PHE A 120 -5.15 -11.50 -3.70
N GLU A 121 -4.56 -12.52 -3.08
CA GLU A 121 -4.29 -12.53 -1.66
C GLU A 121 -2.98 -11.79 -1.36
N MET A 122 -3.01 -10.92 -0.35
CA MET A 122 -1.84 -10.29 0.24
C MET A 122 -1.68 -10.78 1.68
N LEU A 123 -0.89 -11.84 1.82
CA LEU A 123 -0.57 -12.41 3.13
C LEU A 123 0.17 -11.39 4.02
N LYS A 124 0.09 -11.57 5.33
CA LYS A 124 0.86 -10.80 6.31
C LYS A 124 2.37 -10.98 6.07
N ASN A 125 3.13 -9.96 6.42
CA ASN A 125 4.59 -9.91 6.31
C ASN A 125 5.15 -10.06 4.89
N THR A 126 4.30 -9.86 3.88
CA THR A 126 4.63 -10.03 2.46
C THR A 126 4.81 -8.67 1.79
N LEU A 127 5.82 -8.55 0.92
CA LEU A 127 5.96 -7.39 0.04
C LEU A 127 5.29 -7.69 -1.30
N SER A 128 4.13 -7.09 -1.56
CA SER A 128 3.37 -7.23 -2.81
C SER A 128 3.70 -6.09 -3.77
N ILE A 129 3.85 -6.40 -5.06
CA ILE A 129 4.20 -5.43 -6.10
C ILE A 129 3.25 -5.61 -7.27
N PHE A 130 2.71 -4.49 -7.77
CA PHE A 130 2.05 -4.46 -9.07
C PHE A 130 2.53 -3.31 -9.96
N SER A 131 2.53 -3.57 -11.27
CA SER A 131 3.07 -2.68 -12.32
C SER A 131 2.32 -2.87 -13.65
N ASP A 132 2.74 -2.14 -14.68
CA ASP A 132 2.21 -2.23 -16.05
C ASP A 132 0.68 -2.01 -16.09
N SER A 133 -0.09 -2.87 -16.76
CA SER A 133 -1.55 -2.76 -16.90
C SER A 133 -2.28 -2.68 -15.57
N LEU A 134 -1.94 -3.49 -14.56
CA LEU A 134 -2.54 -3.41 -13.23
C LEU A 134 -2.34 -2.05 -12.55
N ARG A 135 -1.23 -1.37 -12.88
CA ARG A 135 -0.92 -0.05 -12.33
C ARG A 135 -1.73 1.06 -13.02
N TRP A 136 -1.97 0.94 -14.32
CA TRP A 136 -2.46 2.03 -15.16
C TRP A 136 -3.91 1.90 -15.60
N ASP A 137 -4.36 0.68 -15.87
CA ASP A 137 -5.66 0.39 -16.49
C ASP A 137 -6.69 -0.15 -15.48
N TYR A 138 -6.24 -0.60 -14.31
CA TYR A 138 -7.08 -1.21 -13.28
C TYR A 138 -7.23 -0.32 -12.06
N GLU A 139 -8.46 -0.20 -11.58
CA GLU A 139 -8.74 0.25 -10.23
C GLU A 139 -8.51 -0.89 -9.26
N TYR A 140 -8.03 -0.57 -8.06
CA TYR A 140 -7.87 -1.55 -6.99
C TYR A 140 -8.61 -1.15 -5.71
N LYS A 141 -9.02 -2.16 -4.97
CA LYS A 141 -9.73 -2.07 -3.69
C LYS A 141 -9.10 -3.04 -2.69
N VAL A 142 -9.00 -2.61 -1.44
CA VAL A 142 -8.53 -3.47 -0.33
C VAL A 142 -9.61 -3.53 0.73
N ILE A 143 -9.89 -4.72 1.24
CA ILE A 143 -10.86 -4.96 2.32
C ILE A 143 -10.12 -5.62 3.48
N ALA A 144 -10.19 -5.01 4.66
CA ALA A 144 -9.62 -5.59 5.87
C ALA A 144 -10.71 -6.34 6.65
N ASN A 145 -10.57 -7.66 6.75
CA ASN A 145 -11.47 -8.49 7.56
C ASN A 145 -11.05 -8.49 9.03
N GLU A 146 -9.77 -8.24 9.31
CA GLU A 146 -9.17 -8.16 10.64
C GLU A 146 -8.47 -6.80 10.83
N TYR A 147 -7.88 -6.58 12.01
CA TYR A 147 -7.04 -5.41 12.23
C TYR A 147 -5.78 -5.51 11.37
N ARG A 148 -5.61 -4.53 10.47
CA ARG A 148 -4.58 -4.59 9.44
C ARG A 148 -3.81 -3.29 9.34
N VAL A 149 -2.51 -3.41 9.12
CA VAL A 149 -1.65 -2.28 8.73
C VAL A 149 -0.98 -2.60 7.40
N SER A 150 -0.86 -1.61 6.53
CA SER A 150 -0.02 -1.76 5.33
C SER A 150 0.77 -0.51 5.00
N ILE A 151 1.97 -0.73 4.47
CA ILE A 151 2.91 0.31 4.10
C ILE A 151 3.00 0.36 2.58
N VAL A 152 2.76 1.53 2.00
CA VAL A 152 2.88 1.74 0.55
C VAL A 152 4.11 2.57 0.26
N PHE A 153 5.03 2.03 -0.54
CA PHE A 153 6.23 2.70 -1.01
C PHE A 153 6.03 3.16 -2.46
N ARG A 154 6.38 4.41 -2.73
CA ARG A 154 6.21 5.07 -4.04
C ARG A 154 7.42 5.92 -4.38
N ASN A 155 7.60 6.18 -5.67
CA ASN A 155 8.68 7.02 -6.17
C ASN A 155 8.13 8.12 -7.08
N SER A 156 8.04 9.33 -6.54
CA SER A 156 7.56 10.51 -7.28
C SER A 156 8.57 11.09 -8.27
N LYS A 157 9.80 10.58 -8.27
CA LYS A 157 10.88 10.97 -9.20
C LYS A 157 11.04 9.97 -10.36
N GLU A 158 10.36 8.83 -10.32
CA GLU A 158 10.46 7.82 -11.37
C GLU A 158 9.89 8.38 -12.69
N THR A 159 10.64 8.25 -13.79
CA THR A 159 10.13 8.59 -15.12
C THR A 159 9.02 7.63 -15.49
N ILE A 160 7.83 8.18 -15.76
CA ILE A 160 6.64 7.39 -16.06
C ILE A 160 6.75 6.73 -17.44
N LYS A 161 6.54 5.42 -17.48
CA LYS A 161 6.45 4.60 -18.69
C LYS A 161 5.00 4.14 -18.82
N ARG A 162 4.34 4.55 -19.89
CA ARG A 162 2.96 4.18 -20.25
C ARG A 162 2.97 3.51 -21.61
#